data_AF-A0A962V8U7-F1
#
_entry.id   AF-A0A962V8U7-F1
#
_cell.length_a   1.000
_cell.length_b   1.000
_cell.length_c   1.000
_cell.angle_alpha   90.00
_cell.angle_beta   90.00
_cell.angle_gamma   90.00
#
_symmetry.space_group_name_H-M   'P 1'
#
loop_
_entity.id
_entity.type
_entity.pdbx_description
1 polymer ?
#
loop_
_entity_poly.entity_id
_entity_poly.type
_entity_poly.pdbx_seq_one_letter_code
_entity_poly.pdbx_strand_id
1 'polypeptide(L)'
;MLKYLLDTDIAIYTIKSRPATVKAAFEAHYGQIGISTITLMELVYGAETSSNPPRNLRDIEGFAARLEVRPYDDAAAIHTGQIRAHLAKLGQPIGPLYLKARGD
;
A
#
# COMPACT_ATOMS: atom_id res chain seq x y z
N MET A 1 -3.64 -16.58 9.26
CA MET A 1 -4.80 -15.86 8.68
C MET A 1 -4.42 -14.40 8.56
N LEU A 2 -4.72 -13.77 7.43
CA LEU A 2 -4.45 -12.35 7.21
C LEU A 2 -5.15 -11.50 8.28
N LYS A 3 -4.40 -10.58 8.89
CA LYS A 3 -4.88 -9.71 9.98
C LYS A 3 -4.58 -8.24 9.73
N TYR A 4 -3.54 -7.93 8.96
CA TYR A 4 -3.09 -6.57 8.69
C TYR A 4 -2.94 -6.36 7.18
N LEU A 5 -3.46 -5.24 6.69
CA LEU A 5 -3.16 -4.72 5.37
C LEU A 5 -2.24 -3.51 5.54
N LEU A 6 -1.07 -3.53 4.90
CA LEU A 6 -0.18 -2.36 4.91
C LEU A 6 -0.70 -1.31 3.96
N ASP A 7 -0.61 -0.06 4.37
CA ASP A 7 -0.70 1.07 3.46
C ASP A 7 0.61 1.21 2.66
N THR A 8 0.61 2.14 1.71
CA THR A 8 1.72 2.33 0.78
C THR A 8 2.96 2.88 1.49
N ASP A 9 2.81 3.78 2.45
CA ASP A 9 3.94 4.34 3.19
C ASP A 9 4.65 3.28 4.04
N ILE A 10 3.91 2.45 4.78
CA ILE A 10 4.50 1.35 5.57
C ILE A 10 5.11 0.27 4.66
N ALA A 11 4.49 -0.01 3.51
CA ALA A 11 5.08 -0.91 2.52
C ALA A 11 6.44 -0.38 2.00
N ILE A 12 6.52 0.92 1.67
CA ILE A 12 7.77 1.57 1.26
C ILE A 12 8.84 1.49 2.36
N TYR A 13 8.49 1.77 3.61
CA TYR A 13 9.41 1.67 4.75
C TYR A 13 9.91 0.25 4.97
N THR A 14 9.04 -0.73 4.79
CA THR A 14 9.40 -2.15 4.89
C THR A 14 10.37 -2.56 3.79
N ILE A 15 10.10 -2.19 2.53
CA ILE A 15 10.98 -2.46 1.38
C ILE A 15 12.37 -1.82 1.61
N LYS A 16 12.39 -0.58 2.11
CA LYS A 16 13.64 0.15 2.42
C LYS A 16 14.32 -0.33 3.71
N SER A 17 13.71 -1.27 4.44
CA SER A 17 14.18 -1.76 5.75
C SER A 17 14.45 -0.64 6.76
N ARG A 18 13.69 0.46 6.69
CA ARG A 18 13.87 1.65 7.55
C ARG A 18 12.54 2.33 7.84
N PRO A 19 12.26 2.68 9.12
CA PRO A 19 13.11 2.45 10.30
C PRO A 19 13.16 0.98 10.73
N ALA A 20 14.17 0.61 11.53
CA ALA A 20 14.36 -0.78 11.99
C ALA A 20 13.14 -1.33 12.75
N THR A 21 12.38 -0.46 13.40
CA THR A 21 11.13 -0.81 14.11
C THR A 21 10.05 -1.34 13.17
N VAL A 22 9.91 -0.76 11.96
CA VAL A 22 8.94 -1.25 10.96
C VAL A 22 9.35 -2.62 10.46
N LYS A 23 10.65 -2.84 10.22
CA LYS A 23 11.17 -4.16 9.84
C LYS A 23 10.90 -5.21 10.92
N ALA A 24 11.19 -4.89 12.18
CA ALA A 24 10.94 -5.80 13.29
C ALA A 24 9.45 -6.14 13.45
N ALA A 25 8.56 -5.15 13.27
CA ALA A 25 7.12 -5.39 13.30
C ALA A 25 6.67 -6.29 12.14
N PHE A 26 7.22 -6.09 10.94
CA PHE A 26 6.94 -6.93 9.79
C PHE A 26 7.35 -8.40 10.03
N GLU A 27 8.54 -8.61 10.59
CA GLU A 27 9.04 -9.95 10.95
C GLU A 27 8.18 -10.61 12.04
N ALA A 28 7.75 -9.85 13.05
CA ALA A 28 6.92 -10.36 14.14
C ALA A 28 5.51 -10.80 13.69
N HIS A 29 4.99 -10.21 12.60
CA HIS A 29 3.66 -10.48 12.07
C HIS A 29 3.68 -11.20 10.72
N TYR A 30 4.80 -11.86 10.41
CA TYR A 30 4.95 -12.62 9.17
C TYR A 30 3.80 -13.64 8.98
N GLY A 31 3.29 -13.74 7.75
CA GLY A 31 2.14 -14.59 7.41
C GLY A 31 0.77 -14.07 7.89
N GLN A 32 0.72 -12.92 8.57
CA GLN A 32 -0.51 -12.21 8.94
C GLN A 32 -0.66 -10.86 8.24
N ILE A 33 0.31 -10.50 7.40
CA ILE A 33 0.38 -9.23 6.69
C ILE A 33 0.10 -9.45 5.20
N GLY A 34 -0.56 -8.48 4.58
CA GLY A 34 -0.79 -8.40 3.14
C GLY A 34 -0.84 -6.95 2.65
N ILE A 35 -1.08 -6.78 1.36
CA ILE A 35 -1.32 -5.48 0.73
C ILE A 35 -2.53 -5.58 -0.20
N SER A 36 -3.15 -4.44 -0.51
CA SER A 36 -4.17 -4.38 -1.57
C SER A 36 -3.53 -4.24 -2.95
N THR A 37 -4.27 -4.57 -4.02
CA THR A 37 -3.83 -4.26 -5.39
C THR A 37 -3.70 -2.76 -5.64
N ILE A 38 -4.38 -1.90 -4.86
CA ILE A 38 -4.20 -0.44 -4.92
C ILE A 38 -2.81 -0.06 -4.43
N THR A 39 -2.40 -0.58 -3.27
CA THR A 39 -1.05 -0.37 -2.73
C THR A 39 0.02 -0.90 -3.68
N LEU A 40 -0.19 -2.08 -4.28
CA LEU A 40 0.72 -2.62 -5.28
C LEU A 40 0.86 -1.69 -6.50
N MET A 41 -0.25 -1.13 -6.99
CA MET A 41 -0.24 -0.17 -8.09
C MET A 41 0.58 1.07 -7.74
N GLU A 42 0.41 1.64 -6.53
CA GLU A 42 1.16 2.82 -6.10
C GLU A 42 2.66 2.55 -5.98
N LEU A 43 3.04 1.37 -5.48
CA LEU A 43 4.43 0.94 -5.43
C LEU A 43 5.04 0.84 -6.84
N VAL A 44 4.33 0.19 -7.77
CA VAL A 44 4.79 0.05 -9.16
C VAL A 44 4.92 1.41 -9.84
N TYR A 45 3.93 2.30 -9.70
CA TYR A 45 4.01 3.67 -10.21
C TYR A 45 5.22 4.43 -9.64
N GLY A 46 5.46 4.31 -8.33
CA GLY A 46 6.62 4.91 -7.67
C GLY A 46 7.96 4.36 -8.18
N ALA A 47 8.02 3.07 -8.54
CA ALA A 47 9.21 2.47 -9.14
C ALA A 47 9.43 2.92 -10.59
N GLU A 48 8.39 2.97 -11.41
CA GLU A 48 8.46 3.40 -12.82
C GLU A 48 8.92 4.85 -12.95
N THR A 49 8.54 5.71 -12.01
CA THR A 49 8.94 7.13 -11.99
C THR A 49 10.27 7.41 -11.30
N SER A 50 10.97 6.36 -10.83
CA SER A 50 12.21 6.49 -10.06
C SER A 50 13.45 6.64 -10.94
N SER A 51 14.60 6.93 -10.32
CA SER A 51 15.89 7.00 -11.02
C SER A 51 16.45 5.65 -11.48
N ASN A 52 15.92 4.53 -10.97
CA ASN A 52 16.31 3.18 -11.39
C ASN A 52 15.11 2.22 -11.32
N PRO A 53 14.20 2.27 -12.31
CA PRO A 53 13.00 1.45 -12.33
C PRO A 53 13.26 -0.07 -12.26
N PRO A 54 14.22 -0.65 -13.04
CA PRO A 54 14.44 -2.10 -13.02
C PRO A 54 14.80 -2.64 -11.63
N ARG A 55 15.64 -1.90 -10.88
CA ARG A 55 16.01 -2.26 -9.51
C ARG A 55 14.79 -2.22 -8.58
N ASN A 56 14.01 -1.15 -8.64
CA ASN A 56 12.91 -0.94 -7.71
C ASN A 56 11.72 -1.87 -7.98
N LEU A 57 11.44 -2.20 -9.24
CA LEU A 57 10.44 -3.20 -9.61
C LEU A 57 10.81 -4.58 -9.07
N ARG A 58 12.09 -4.96 -9.13
CA ARG A 58 12.57 -6.23 -8.56
C ARG A 58 12.43 -6.29 -7.04
N ASP A 59 12.71 -5.17 -6.35
CA ASP A 59 12.52 -5.07 -4.90
C ASP A 59 11.03 -5.23 -4.53
N ILE A 60 10.12 -4.61 -5.30
CA ILE A 60 8.66 -4.71 -5.12
C ILE A 60 8.16 -6.13 -5.41
N GLU A 61 8.62 -6.76 -6.49
CA GLU A 61 8.26 -8.14 -6.84
C GLU A 61 8.65 -9.10 -5.71
N GLY A 62 9.87 -8.97 -5.20
CA GLY A 62 10.33 -9.76 -4.06
C GLY A 62 9.48 -9.51 -2.80
N PHE A 63 9.14 -8.26 -2.52
CA PHE A 63 8.29 -7.91 -1.39
C PHE A 63 6.88 -8.50 -1.52
N ALA A 64 6.22 -8.31 -2.66
CA ALA A 64 4.87 -8.80 -2.93
C ALA A 64 4.80 -10.34 -2.91
N ALA A 65 5.84 -11.04 -3.39
CA ALA A 65 5.89 -12.50 -3.39
C ALA A 65 5.87 -13.13 -1.98
N ARG A 66 6.18 -12.35 -0.93
CA ARG A 66 6.19 -12.80 0.47
C ARG A 66 4.89 -12.47 1.20
N LEU A 67 3.95 -11.82 0.53
CA LEU A 67 2.73 -11.28 1.11
C LEU A 67 1.49 -11.80 0.39
N GLU A 68 0.37 -11.73 1.07
CA GLU A 68 -0.91 -11.88 0.40
C GLU A 68 -1.32 -10.57 -0.27
N VAL A 69 -1.44 -10.57 -1.59
CA VAL A 69 -1.96 -9.43 -2.37
C VAL A 69 -3.46 -9.62 -2.55
N ARG A 70 -4.26 -8.82 -1.84
CA ARG A 70 -5.72 -8.88 -1.90
C ARG A 70 -6.26 -8.04 -3.06
N PRO A 71 -7.08 -8.61 -3.95
CA PRO A 71 -7.75 -7.85 -4.99
C PRO A 71 -8.64 -6.76 -4.40
N TYR A 72 -8.64 -5.60 -5.04
CA TYR A 72 -9.70 -4.61 -4.86
C TYR A 72 -10.90 -5.05 -5.72
N ASP A 73 -11.82 -5.77 -5.10
CA ASP A 73 -13.00 -6.35 -5.73
C ASP A 73 -14.25 -5.46 -5.58
N ASP A 74 -15.39 -5.95 -6.06
CA ASP A 74 -16.66 -5.23 -6.04
C ASP A 74 -17.10 -4.88 -4.61
N ALA A 75 -16.84 -5.76 -3.64
CA ALA A 75 -17.18 -5.50 -2.24
C ALA A 75 -16.34 -4.33 -1.70
N ALA A 76 -15.02 -4.36 -1.93
CA ALA A 76 -14.13 -3.26 -1.58
C ALA A 76 -14.54 -1.94 -2.27
N ALA A 77 -14.97 -2.01 -3.52
CA ALA A 77 -15.45 -0.85 -4.28
C ALA A 77 -16.71 -0.21 -3.67
N ILE A 78 -17.70 -1.04 -3.33
CA ILE A 78 -18.95 -0.58 -2.69
C ILE A 78 -18.65 0.08 -1.34
N HIS A 79 -17.86 -0.58 -0.49
CA HIS A 79 -17.49 -0.03 0.82
C HIS A 79 -16.73 1.29 0.70
N THR A 80 -15.78 1.39 -0.23
CA THR A 80 -15.03 2.63 -0.48
C THR A 80 -15.96 3.77 -0.88
N GLY A 81 -16.93 3.51 -1.78
CA GLY A 81 -17.92 4.52 -2.20
C GLY A 81 -18.76 5.04 -1.04
N GLN A 82 -19.24 4.14 -0.17
CA GLN A 82 -20.03 4.50 1.01
C GLN A 82 -19.23 5.39 1.99
N ILE A 83 -17.99 4.99 2.30
CA ILE A 83 -17.12 5.73 3.21
C ILE A 83 -16.82 7.13 2.66
N ARG A 84 -16.45 7.23 1.37
CA ARG A 84 -16.14 8.53 0.74
C ARG A 84 -17.35 9.46 0.71
N ALA A 85 -18.54 8.94 0.38
CA ALA A 85 -19.76 9.73 0.39
C ALA A 85 -20.11 10.23 1.81
N HIS A 86 -19.90 9.38 2.83
CA HIS A 86 -20.10 9.77 4.23
C HIS A 86 -19.13 10.87 4.66
N LEU A 87 -17.83 10.70 4.40
CA LEU A 87 -16.80 11.68 4.73
C LEU A 87 -16.99 13.02 4.01
N ALA A 88 -17.42 13.00 2.75
CA ALA A 88 -17.75 14.21 2.02
C ALA A 88 -18.91 14.99 2.66
N LYS A 89 -19.96 14.29 3.12
CA LYS A 89 -21.09 14.91 3.84
C LYS A 89 -20.67 15.54 5.17
N LEU A 90 -19.63 15.02 5.81
CA LEU A 90 -19.05 15.57 7.03
C LEU A 90 -18.07 16.72 6.78
N GLY A 91 -17.83 17.11 5.52
CA GLY A 91 -16.84 18.14 5.18
C GLY A 91 -15.39 17.68 5.35
N GLN A 92 -15.14 16.36 5.39
CA GLN A 92 -13.82 15.75 5.56
C GLN A 92 -13.43 14.89 4.34
N PRO A 93 -13.39 15.46 3.11
CA PRO A 93 -13.08 14.67 1.93
C PRO A 93 -11.67 14.06 2.02
N ILE A 94 -11.57 12.80 1.64
CA ILE A 94 -10.28 12.08 1.50
C ILE A 94 -9.89 11.96 0.03
N GLY A 95 -8.59 11.83 -0.23
CA GLY A 95 -8.03 11.68 -1.57
C GLY A 95 -8.67 10.54 -2.38
N PRO A 96 -8.73 10.66 -3.72
CA PRO A 96 -9.41 9.69 -4.58
C PRO A 96 -8.75 8.31 -4.60
N LEU A 97 -7.43 8.30 -4.62
CA LEU A 97 -6.52 7.24 -4.20
C LEU A 97 -5.46 7.94 -3.34
N TYR A 98 -4.75 7.24 -2.47
CA TYR A 98 -3.64 7.80 -1.70
C TYR A 98 -2.40 8.15 -2.57
N LEU A 99 -2.60 8.63 -3.80
CA LEU A 99 -1.51 9.12 -4.64
C LEU A 99 -1.15 10.53 -4.18
N LYS A 100 -0.15 10.61 -3.30
CA LYS A 100 0.59 11.85 -3.05
C LYS A 100 1.37 12.20 -4.33
N ALA A 101 0.73 12.88 -5.27
CA ALA A 101 1.45 13.62 -6.29
C ALA A 101 2.36 14.62 -5.56
N ARG A 102 3.64 14.62 -5.92
CA ARG A 102 4.67 15.50 -5.35
C ARG A 102 4.21 16.97 -5.29
N GLY A 103 4.49 17.60 -4.15
CA GLY A 103 4.88 19.00 -4.02
C GLY A 103 3.76 20.02 -4.01
N ASP A 104 3.30 20.35 -2.80
CA ASP A 104 3.45 21.69 -2.22
C ASP A 104 3.87 21.53 -0.75
#